data_AF-A0A564Z5H5-F1
#
_entry.id   AF-A0A564Z5H5-F1
#
_cell.length_a   1.000
_cell.length_b   1.000
_cell.length_c   1.000
_cell.angle_alpha   90.00
_cell.angle_beta   90.00
_cell.angle_gamma   90.00
#
_symmetry.space_group_name_H-M   'P 1'
#
loop_
_entity.id
_entity.type
_entity.pdbx_description
1 polymer ?
#
loop_
_entity_poly.entity_id
_entity_poly.type
_entity_poly.pdbx_seq_one_letter_code
_entity_poly.pdbx_strand_id
1 'polypeptide(L)'
;MDCISYGRLILLGTNGAATRPEVTKNGNRCLELYQRSTANGVSPGPISFVPDSTKSEVVTNPSRHAVSYTFNRTNTVVVEYVPDPNIDLFQVCPFLPVSISSDCL
;
A
#
# COMPACT_ATOMS: atom_id res chain seq x y z
N MET A 1 -22.66 15.80 0.96
CA MET A 1 -21.54 15.47 0.07
C MET A 1 -21.53 13.96 -0.02
N ASP A 2 -22.07 13.44 -1.11
CA ASP A 2 -22.27 12.01 -1.25
C ASP A 2 -20.92 11.39 -1.61
N CYS A 3 -20.42 10.53 -0.73
CA CYS A 3 -19.15 9.87 -0.90
C CYS A 3 -19.30 8.78 -1.99
N ILE A 4 -18.51 8.85 -3.06
CA ILE A 4 -18.58 7.86 -4.13
C ILE A 4 -18.04 6.53 -3.61
N SER A 5 -18.85 5.47 -3.67
CA SER A 5 -18.44 4.12 -3.27
C SER A 5 -17.85 3.37 -4.46
N TYR A 6 -16.65 2.83 -4.29
CA TYR A 6 -16.02 1.94 -5.27
C TYR A 6 -16.46 0.49 -5.10
N GLY A 7 -16.85 0.09 -3.89
CA GLY A 7 -17.30 -1.27 -3.60
C GLY A 7 -16.90 -1.74 -2.21
N ARG A 8 -16.82 -3.07 -2.03
CA ARG A 8 -16.59 -3.71 -0.73
C ARG A 8 -15.61 -4.87 -0.86
N LEU A 9 -14.62 -4.93 0.03
CA LEU A 9 -13.75 -6.09 0.23
C LEU A 9 -14.34 -6.97 1.34
N ILE A 10 -14.60 -8.25 1.07
CA ILE A 10 -15.21 -9.18 2.02
C ILE A 10 -14.22 -10.30 2.32
N LEU A 11 -13.94 -10.54 3.61
CA LEU A 11 -13.12 -11.66 4.07
C LEU A 11 -13.96 -12.95 4.10
N LEU A 12 -13.61 -13.88 3.22
CA LEU A 12 -14.28 -15.18 3.10
C LEU A 12 -13.59 -16.25 3.95
N GLY A 13 -14.00 -16.33 5.21
CA GLY A 13 -13.55 -17.36 6.16
C GLY A 13 -12.10 -17.18 6.64
N THR A 14 -11.79 -17.76 7.80
CA THR A 14 -10.41 -17.95 8.26
C THR A 14 -10.14 -19.44 8.14
N ASN A 15 -9.20 -19.87 7.29
CA ASN A 15 -8.93 -21.29 6.99
C ASN A 15 -8.47 -22.08 8.23
N GLY A 16 -9.38 -22.39 9.15
CA GLY A 16 -9.11 -23.14 10.37
C GLY A 16 -8.25 -22.42 11.43
N ALA A 17 -7.76 -21.21 11.17
CA ALA A 17 -7.07 -20.40 12.17
C ALA A 17 -8.10 -19.90 13.21
N ALA A 18 -8.16 -20.59 14.34
CA ALA A 18 -8.90 -20.17 15.52
C ALA A 18 -8.41 -18.78 15.97
N THR A 19 -9.34 -17.83 15.95
CA THR A 19 -9.38 -16.67 16.84
C THR A 19 -8.05 -15.92 17.03
N ARG A 20 -7.61 -15.18 16.02
CA ARG A 20 -6.94 -13.90 16.33
C ARG A 20 -8.07 -12.86 16.44
N PRO A 21 -8.28 -12.20 17.60
CA PRO A 21 -9.38 -11.25 17.81
C PRO A 21 -9.30 -9.95 16.98
N GLU A 22 -8.61 -9.96 15.84
CA GLU A 22 -8.27 -8.76 15.08
C GLU A 22 -8.56 -8.95 13.59
N VAL A 23 -9.74 -9.47 13.25
CA VAL A 23 -10.17 -9.48 11.82
C VAL A 23 -10.47 -8.05 11.34
N THR A 24 -10.78 -7.13 12.25
CA THR A 24 -10.66 -5.66 12.19
C THR A 24 -10.85 -5.16 13.63
N LYS A 25 -10.50 -3.91 13.97
CA LYS A 25 -10.81 -3.31 15.28
C LYS A 25 -12.33 -3.33 15.63
N ASN A 26 -13.18 -3.67 14.66
CA ASN A 26 -14.62 -3.50 14.69
C ASN A 26 -15.38 -4.84 14.53
N GLY A 27 -14.69 -5.97 14.34
CA GLY A 27 -15.32 -7.28 14.07
C GLY A 27 -15.97 -7.42 12.69
N ASN A 28 -15.84 -6.40 11.83
CA ASN A 28 -16.41 -6.40 10.49
C ASN A 28 -15.56 -7.25 9.56
N ARG A 29 -16.18 -8.25 8.91
CA ARG A 29 -15.59 -9.06 7.83
C ARG A 29 -15.58 -8.34 6.48
N CYS A 30 -15.97 -7.07 6.47
CA CYS A 30 -16.19 -6.29 5.27
C CYS A 30 -15.57 -4.90 5.45
N LEU A 31 -14.89 -4.45 4.41
CA LEU A 31 -14.32 -3.11 4.28
C LEU A 31 -14.97 -2.43 3.07
N GLU A 32 -15.81 -1.42 3.30
CA GLU A 32 -16.24 -0.52 2.23
C GLU A 32 -15.04 0.32 1.73
N LEU A 33 -14.94 0.45 0.42
CA LEU A 33 -13.97 1.27 -0.29
C LEU A 33 -14.70 2.47 -0.88
N TYR A 34 -14.27 3.66 -0.47
CA TYR A 34 -14.85 4.92 -0.90
C TYR A 34 -13.78 5.82 -1.51
N GLN A 35 -14.19 6.70 -2.41
CA GLN A 35 -13.32 7.76 -2.92
C GLN A 35 -12.81 8.63 -1.76
N ARG A 36 -11.49 8.89 -1.75
CA ARG A 36 -10.87 9.73 -0.73
C ARG A 36 -11.09 11.21 -1.05
N SER A 37 -11.04 12.06 -0.02
CA SER A 37 -11.04 13.51 -0.19
C SER A 37 -9.81 14.02 -0.93
N THR A 38 -8.68 13.33 -0.74
CA THR A 38 -7.40 13.60 -1.40
C THR A 38 -6.87 12.28 -1.95
N ALA A 39 -6.65 12.23 -3.27
CA ALA A 39 -6.12 11.06 -3.94
C ALA A 39 -4.72 10.70 -3.39
N ASN A 40 -4.50 9.41 -3.15
CA ASN A 40 -3.23 8.88 -2.65
C ASN A 40 -2.64 7.79 -3.55
N GLY A 41 -3.19 7.64 -4.76
CA GLY A 41 -2.72 6.69 -5.75
C GLY A 41 -1.37 7.08 -6.32
N VAL A 42 -0.73 6.09 -6.93
CA VAL A 42 0.55 6.25 -7.61
C VAL A 42 0.58 5.51 -8.93
N SER A 43 1.31 6.05 -9.90
CA SER A 43 1.58 5.41 -11.20
C SER A 43 3.07 5.11 -11.36
N PRO A 44 3.45 4.12 -12.18
CA PRO A 44 4.85 3.88 -12.52
C PRO A 44 5.48 5.12 -13.17
N GLY A 45 6.64 5.51 -12.67
CA GLY A 45 7.43 6.65 -13.13
C GLY A 45 8.82 6.23 -13.62
N PRO A 46 9.85 7.06 -13.37
CA PRO A 46 11.22 6.80 -13.80
C PRO A 46 11.78 5.46 -13.28
N ILE A 47 12.64 4.85 -14.10
CA ILE A 47 13.33 3.60 -13.78
C ILE A 47 14.82 3.90 -13.67
N SER A 48 15.45 3.43 -12.59
CA SER A 48 16.89 3.53 -12.38
C SER A 48 17.53 2.17 -12.15
N PHE A 49 18.77 2.03 -12.61
CA PHE A 49 19.60 0.84 -12.41
C PHE A 49 20.67 1.20 -11.38
N VAL A 50 20.62 0.53 -10.24
CA VAL A 50 21.53 0.80 -9.12
C VAL A 50 22.16 -0.50 -8.63
N PRO A 51 23.41 -0.46 -8.15
CA PRO A 51 24.05 -1.65 -7.62
C PRO A 51 23.49 -2.09 -6.26
N ASP A 52 22.94 -1.15 -5.49
CA ASP A 52 22.35 -1.37 -4.18
C ASP A 52 21.19 -0.39 -3.99
N SER A 53 19.96 -0.93 -3.88
CA SER A 53 18.76 -0.10 -3.72
C SER A 53 18.73 0.67 -2.39
N THR A 54 19.42 0.20 -1.36
CA THR A 54 19.42 0.87 -0.05
C THR A 54 20.06 2.26 -0.09
N LYS A 55 20.86 2.54 -1.13
CA LYS A 55 21.50 3.84 -1.37
C LYS A 55 20.75 4.71 -2.38
N SER A 56 19.67 4.20 -2.98
CA SER A 56 18.86 4.96 -3.92
C SER A 56 18.08 6.04 -3.18
N GLU A 57 18.19 7.30 -3.63
CA GLU A 57 17.48 8.45 -3.04
C GLU A 57 15.96 8.26 -3.03
N VAL A 58 15.40 7.54 -4.00
CA VAL A 58 13.96 7.26 -4.07
C VAL A 58 13.53 6.28 -2.98
N VAL A 59 14.39 5.31 -2.66
CA VAL A 59 14.10 4.27 -1.66
C VAL A 59 14.30 4.79 -0.25
N THR A 60 15.25 5.70 -0.04
CA THR A 60 15.52 6.30 1.28
C THR A 60 14.58 7.44 1.63
N ASN A 61 13.86 8.00 0.65
CA ASN A 61 12.93 9.09 0.88
C ASN A 61 11.52 8.56 1.25
N PRO A 62 11.03 8.79 2.49
CA PRO A 62 9.73 8.29 2.93
C PRO A 62 8.54 8.95 2.22
N SER A 63 8.74 10.09 1.53
CA SER A 63 7.69 10.76 0.77
C SER A 63 7.55 10.24 -0.66
N ARG A 64 8.42 9.32 -1.09
CA ARG A 64 8.43 8.74 -2.43
C ARG A 64 8.13 7.26 -2.35
N HIS A 65 7.35 6.78 -3.31
CA HIS A 65 7.06 5.37 -3.44
C HIS A 65 8.03 4.75 -4.44
N ALA A 66 8.58 3.58 -4.12
CA ALA A 66 9.46 2.86 -5.01
C ALA A 66 9.31 1.35 -4.82
N VAL A 67 9.56 0.61 -5.90
CA VAL A 67 9.68 -0.85 -5.88
C VAL A 67 11.08 -1.22 -6.38
N SER A 68 11.77 -2.06 -5.64
CA SER A 68 13.12 -2.53 -5.96
C SER A 68 13.07 -3.98 -6.44
N TYR A 69 13.54 -4.23 -7.65
CA TYR A 69 13.70 -5.55 -8.25
C TYR A 69 15.18 -5.91 -8.27
N THR A 70 15.64 -6.63 -7.25
CA THR A 70 17.02 -7.09 -7.14
C THR A 70 17.16 -8.46 -7.80
N PHE A 71 17.93 -8.56 -8.88
CA PHE A 71 18.17 -9.84 -9.56
C PHE A 71 19.54 -10.44 -9.26
N ASN A 72 20.53 -9.61 -8.85
CA ASN A 72 21.79 -10.10 -8.28
C ASN A 72 22.35 -9.11 -7.25
N ARG A 73 23.46 -9.47 -6.59
CA ARG A 73 24.07 -8.68 -5.49
C ARG A 73 24.55 -7.28 -5.89
N THR A 74 24.70 -7.02 -7.17
CA THR A 74 25.25 -5.77 -7.71
C THR A 74 24.32 -5.11 -8.73
N ASN A 75 23.09 -5.59 -8.87
CA ASN A 75 22.14 -5.08 -9.83
C ASN A 75 20.71 -5.15 -9.28
N THR A 76 20.17 -3.96 -9.09
CA THR A 76 18.79 -3.72 -8.69
C THR A 76 18.17 -2.70 -9.63
N VAL A 77 16.97 -3.01 -10.10
CA VAL A 77 16.13 -2.06 -10.84
C VAL A 77 15.19 -1.40 -9.84
N VAL A 78 15.26 -0.08 -9.71
CA VAL A 78 14.34 0.69 -8.86
C VAL A 78 13.35 1.40 -9.76
N VAL A 79 12.08 1.10 -9.59
CA VAL A 79 10.97 1.79 -10.24
C VAL A 79 10.38 2.77 -9.24
N GLU A 80 10.44 4.05 -9.58
CA GLU A 80 9.75 5.09 -8.83
C GLU A 80 8.25 5.08 -9.15
N TYR A 81 7.45 5.38 -8.15
CA TYR A 81 6.01 5.55 -8.26
C TYR A 81 5.64 6.99 -7.92
N VAL A 82 5.09 7.70 -8.90
CA VAL A 82 4.74 9.12 -8.80
C VAL A 82 3.27 9.29 -8.42
N PRO A 83 2.88 10.34 -7.67
CA PRO A 83 1.48 10.57 -7.31
C PRO A 83 0.56 10.68 -8.53
N ASP A 84 -0.57 9.98 -8.48
CA ASP A 84 -1.64 10.06 -9.49
C ASP A 84 -2.91 10.63 -8.85
N PRO A 85 -3.38 11.82 -9.28
CA PRO A 85 -4.57 12.45 -8.70
C PRO A 85 -5.89 11.73 -9.02
N ASN A 86 -5.88 10.71 -9.89
CA ASN A 86 -7.09 10.02 -10.34
C ASN A 86 -7.29 8.64 -9.69
N ILE A 87 -6.35 8.20 -8.84
CA ILE A 87 -6.34 6.86 -8.27
C ILE A 87 -6.35 6.97 -6.74
N ASP A 88 -7.14 6.11 -6.11
CA ASP A 88 -7.09 5.87 -4.67
C ASP A 88 -6.48 4.50 -4.38
N LEU A 89 -5.50 4.45 -3.47
CA LEU A 89 -4.79 3.25 -3.10
C LEU A 89 -5.20 2.76 -1.71
N PHE A 90 -5.49 1.45 -1.62
CA PHE A 90 -5.87 0.75 -0.40
C PHE A 90 -4.92 -0.43 -0.20
N GLN A 91 -4.28 -0.52 0.97
CA GLN A 91 -3.38 -1.61 1.32
C GLN A 91 -4.05 -2.56 2.29
N VAL A 92 -3.93 -3.86 2.01
CA VAL A 92 -4.41 -4.94 2.89
C VAL A 92 -3.20 -5.73 3.30
N CYS A 93 -2.88 -5.77 4.60
CA CYS A 93 -1.73 -6.50 5.12
C CYS A 93 -2.13 -7.40 6.30
N PRO A 94 -1.73 -8.69 6.31
CA PRO A 94 -1.97 -9.59 7.44
C PRO A 94 -1.01 -9.37 8.63
N PHE A 95 0.11 -8.67 8.44
CA PHE A 95 1.11 -8.40 9.47
C PHE A 95 1.32 -6.89 9.58
N LEU A 96 0.89 -6.28 10.69
CA LEU A 96 1.31 -4.92 11.04
C LEU A 96 2.74 -4.96 11.57
N PRO A 97 3.66 -4.18 10.95
CA PRO A 97 4.29 -3.12 11.71
C PRO A 97 4.43 -1.79 10.92
N VAL A 98 4.19 -0.67 11.62
CA VAL A 98 4.66 0.72 11.37
C VAL A 98 4.67 1.15 9.89
N SER A 99 3.57 1.64 9.30
CA SER A 99 3.35 3.09 9.11
C SER A 99 1.97 3.32 8.47
N ILE A 100 0.89 2.76 9.02
CA ILE A 100 -0.45 3.21 8.65
C ILE A 100 -0.72 4.41 9.56
N SER A 101 -0.53 5.62 9.03
CA SER A 101 -0.94 6.84 9.73
C SER A 101 -2.39 6.66 10.16
N SER A 102 -2.61 6.88 11.45
CA SER A 102 -3.89 6.85 12.14
C SER A 102 -4.81 8.02 11.79
N ASP A 103 -4.49 8.82 10.75
CA ASP A 103 -5.22 10.04 10.39
C ASP A 103 -6.37 9.78 9.38
N CYS A 104 -6.80 8.53 9.26
CA CYS A 104 -8.06 8.17 8.59
C CYS A 104 -8.90 7.30 9.54
N LEU A 105 -9.43 7.94 10.59
CA LEU A 105 -10.64 7.55 11.30
C LEU A 105 -11.64 8.70 11.19
#